data_AF-A0A9P6U0L6-F1
#
_entry.id   AF-A0A9P6U0L6-F1
#
_cell.length_a   1.000
_cell.length_b   1.000
_cell.length_c   1.000
_cell.angle_alpha   90.00
_cell.angle_beta   90.00
_cell.angle_gamma   90.00
#
_symmetry.space_group_name_H-M   'P 1'
#
loop_
_entity.id
_entity.type
_entity.pdbx_description
1 polymer ?
#
loop_
_entity_poly.entity_id
_entity_poly.type
_entity_poly.pdbx_seq_one_letter_code
_entity_poly.pdbx_strand_id
1 'polypeptide(L)'
;MTASAREFQKGIRAGSSPYLVLELRRAHLVEEAFEQITKKHADLKKPLKVAFVDVGEEGMDQGGVTKEFFQIMVEKVFDSQFGLFKELEEGRCWWFEGVLDGSSHVELSKKEVRIRLIEYELVGILVGLALYNGVILGVRFPSVVYRKLLGWEIGLDSFIESFPALGHGLEQMLTWSDGDVYDVFMREFEISYEHLGQITTIPLVPDGQDIAVTNENREAYVQAYVDHYVHEHIQQEFVAFQRGFEKICGGEALKLLRPEELELLLCGNSDLDMHDLEASSLYDDGYSPNHTLIKEFWEIVHEDMTPEQHKQLLVFVTGSDRVPIRGLKDLMFVIQRNGPDSERLPTALTCFSRLLLPEYADKQKMKERLVTAIENSTGFGLV
;
A
#
# COMPACT_ATOMS: atom_id res chain seq x y z
N MET A 1 -15.67 26.02 33.37
CA MET A 1 -16.08 24.61 33.17
C MET A 1 -14.99 23.72 33.73
N THR A 2 -15.35 22.74 34.56
CA THR A 2 -14.41 21.73 35.09
C THR A 2 -13.95 20.80 33.95
N ALA A 3 -12.78 20.16 34.10
CA ALA A 3 -12.25 19.21 33.11
C ALA A 3 -13.27 18.09 32.79
N SER A 4 -13.92 17.56 33.83
CA SER A 4 -14.99 16.57 33.74
C SER A 4 -16.21 17.05 32.91
N ALA A 5 -16.60 18.32 33.00
CA ALA A 5 -17.71 18.85 32.20
C ALA A 5 -17.34 18.99 30.71
N ARG A 6 -16.07 19.29 30.40
CA ARG A 6 -15.57 19.33 29.02
C ARG A 6 -15.48 17.94 28.39
N GLU A 7 -15.00 16.94 29.15
CA GLU A 7 -14.97 15.54 28.71
C GLU A 7 -16.38 15.00 28.45
N PHE A 8 -17.34 15.30 29.33
CA PHE A 8 -18.73 14.90 29.14
C PHE A 8 -19.35 15.54 27.89
N GLN A 9 -19.13 16.84 27.65
CA GLN A 9 -19.59 17.50 26.42
C GLN A 9 -18.89 16.97 25.15
N LYS A 10 -17.59 16.65 25.21
CA LYS A 10 -16.88 15.99 24.11
C LYS A 10 -17.50 14.62 23.80
N GLY A 11 -17.83 13.82 24.83
CA GLY A 11 -18.47 12.51 24.67
C GLY A 11 -19.84 12.58 23.97
N ILE A 12 -20.68 13.55 24.33
CA ILE A 12 -21.99 13.76 23.67
C ILE A 12 -21.83 14.18 22.21
N ARG A 13 -20.85 15.05 21.90
CA ARG A 13 -20.56 15.48 20.53
C ARG A 13 -19.98 14.35 19.68
N ALA A 14 -19.15 13.48 20.25
CA ALA A 14 -18.62 12.31 19.56
C ALA A 14 -19.73 11.33 19.16
N GLY A 15 -20.66 11.00 20.07
CA GLY A 15 -21.77 10.09 19.78
C GLY A 15 -22.82 10.62 18.78
N SER A 16 -22.84 11.92 18.51
CA SER A 16 -23.72 12.58 17.53
C SER A 16 -22.98 13.01 16.25
N SER A 17 -21.68 12.75 16.15
CA SER A 17 -20.89 13.11 14.98
C SER A 17 -21.35 12.31 13.75
N PRO A 18 -21.63 12.98 12.62
CA PRO A 18 -21.90 12.29 11.35
C PRO A 18 -20.63 11.70 10.73
N TYR A 19 -19.45 11.97 11.30
CA TYR A 19 -18.14 11.52 10.83
C TYR A 19 -17.46 10.59 11.84
N LEU A 20 -16.64 9.67 11.34
CA LEU A 20 -15.59 9.04 12.12
C LEU A 20 -14.44 10.05 12.24
N VAL A 21 -14.27 10.67 13.40
CA VAL A 21 -13.19 11.63 13.63
C VAL A 21 -12.03 10.94 14.34
N LEU A 22 -10.82 11.00 13.81
CA LEU A 22 -9.59 10.55 14.48
C LEU A 22 -8.76 11.78 14.87
N GLU A 23 -8.59 12.01 16.18
CA GLU A 23 -7.79 13.12 16.73
C GLU A 23 -6.41 12.57 17.13
N LEU A 24 -5.37 12.79 16.31
CA LEU A 24 -4.10 12.05 16.40
C LEU A 24 -2.92 12.99 16.67
N ARG A 25 -1.89 12.50 17.36
CA ARG A 25 -0.59 13.17 17.52
C ARG A 25 0.43 12.50 16.62
N ARG A 26 1.20 13.28 15.86
CA ARG A 26 2.19 12.76 14.90
C ARG A 26 3.21 11.82 15.54
N ALA A 27 3.63 12.12 16.77
CA ALA A 27 4.59 11.33 17.54
C ALA A 27 4.09 9.92 17.90
N HIS A 28 2.77 9.72 18.01
CA HIS A 28 2.15 8.47 18.48
C HIS A 28 1.11 7.93 17.49
N LEU A 29 1.31 8.23 16.20
CA LEU A 29 0.27 8.09 15.18
C LEU A 29 -0.37 6.69 15.13
N VAL A 30 0.46 5.66 15.02
CA VAL A 30 0.00 4.27 14.84
C VAL A 30 -0.78 3.80 16.07
N GLU A 31 -0.21 4.01 17.25
CA GLU A 31 -0.76 3.61 18.54
C GLU A 31 -2.13 4.26 18.78
N GLU A 32 -2.23 5.58 18.57
CA GLU A 32 -3.48 6.32 18.76
C GLU A 32 -4.53 6.02 17.69
N ALA A 33 -4.11 5.81 16.44
CA ALA A 33 -5.02 5.44 15.37
C ALA A 33 -5.66 4.08 15.68
N PHE A 34 -4.85 3.09 16.03
CA PHE A 34 -5.31 1.75 16.41
C PHE A 34 -6.20 1.76 17.65
N GLU A 35 -5.83 2.52 18.68
CA GLU A 35 -6.65 2.68 19.88
C GLU A 35 -8.02 3.32 19.55
N GLN A 36 -8.04 4.38 18.74
CA GLN A 36 -9.28 5.08 18.40
C GLN A 36 -10.17 4.27 17.45
N ILE A 37 -9.60 3.59 16.46
CA ILE A 37 -10.34 2.68 15.57
C ILE A 37 -11.02 1.59 16.40
N THR A 38 -10.30 1.03 17.37
CA THR A 38 -10.84 0.01 18.29
C THR A 38 -12.01 0.59 19.12
N LYS A 39 -11.82 1.76 19.74
CA LYS A 39 -12.84 2.41 20.57
C LYS A 39 -14.08 2.82 19.76
N LYS A 40 -13.88 3.28 18.52
CA LYS A 40 -14.92 3.84 17.63
C LYS A 40 -15.44 2.82 16.62
N HIS A 41 -15.36 1.52 16.93
CA HIS A 41 -15.76 0.44 16.01
C HIS A 41 -17.19 0.56 15.43
N ALA A 42 -18.13 1.16 16.16
CA ALA A 42 -19.50 1.39 15.70
C ALA A 42 -19.61 2.47 14.60
N ASP A 43 -18.61 3.35 14.52
CA ASP A 43 -18.59 4.51 13.62
C ASP A 43 -17.75 4.26 12.36
N LEU A 44 -17.18 3.06 12.18
CA LEU A 44 -16.20 2.80 11.11
C LEU A 44 -16.74 2.97 9.69
N LYS A 45 -18.06 2.94 9.50
CA LYS A 45 -18.72 3.18 8.21
C LYS A 45 -19.18 4.63 8.02
N LYS A 46 -18.87 5.53 8.96
CA LYS A 46 -19.09 6.97 8.77
C LYS A 46 -17.93 7.54 7.93
N PRO A 47 -18.15 8.63 7.17
CA PRO A 47 -17.06 9.28 6.46
C PRO A 47 -15.93 9.69 7.41
N LEU A 48 -14.68 9.39 7.03
CA LEU A 48 -13.51 9.63 7.85
C LEU A 48 -13.12 11.11 7.84
N LYS A 49 -12.71 11.61 9.00
CA LYS A 49 -12.00 12.89 9.16
C LYS A 49 -10.83 12.70 10.10
N VAL A 50 -9.65 13.09 9.66
CA VAL A 50 -8.45 13.08 10.51
C VAL A 50 -8.11 14.50 10.94
N ALA A 51 -7.73 14.67 12.21
CA ALA A 51 -7.22 15.92 12.73
C ALA A 51 -5.96 15.63 13.54
N PHE A 52 -4.85 16.27 13.16
CA PHE A 52 -3.67 16.27 14.00
C PHE A 52 -3.84 17.33 15.10
N VAL A 53 -3.58 16.95 16.36
CA VAL A 53 -3.81 17.80 17.55
C VAL A 53 -2.52 18.30 18.20
N ASP A 54 -1.42 18.32 17.43
CA ASP A 54 -0.15 18.87 17.86
C ASP A 54 -0.20 20.41 18.00
N VAL A 55 0.70 20.98 18.81
CA VAL A 55 0.68 22.42 19.11
C VAL A 55 0.92 23.23 17.83
N GLY A 56 -0.09 24.01 17.42
CA GLY A 56 -0.03 24.87 16.23
C GLY A 56 -0.69 24.29 14.98
N GLU A 57 -1.19 23.05 15.02
CA GLU A 57 -1.99 22.46 13.95
C GLU A 57 -3.48 22.70 14.21
N GLU A 58 -3.99 23.87 13.80
CA GLU A 58 -5.44 24.17 13.82
C GLU A 58 -6.00 24.12 12.40
N GLY A 59 -6.71 23.06 12.05
CA GLY A 59 -7.36 22.93 10.76
C GLY A 59 -8.39 21.80 10.71
N MET A 60 -9.52 22.04 10.05
CA MET A 60 -10.46 20.96 9.70
C MET A 60 -10.09 20.38 8.34
N ASP A 61 -9.98 19.06 8.29
CA ASP A 61 -9.65 18.30 7.09
C ASP A 61 -10.63 18.56 5.93
N GLN A 62 -10.09 18.85 4.76
CA GLN A 62 -10.78 18.94 3.46
C GLN A 62 -10.33 17.81 2.50
N GLY A 63 -9.70 16.75 3.01
CA GLY A 63 -9.22 15.58 2.29
C GLY A 63 -7.70 15.39 2.36
N GLY A 64 -6.93 16.48 2.44
CA GLY A 64 -5.47 16.43 2.48
C GLY A 64 -4.90 15.78 3.74
N VAL A 65 -5.52 16.01 4.90
CA VAL A 65 -5.05 15.44 6.18
C VAL A 65 -5.35 13.94 6.23
N THR A 66 -6.50 13.52 5.70
CA THR A 66 -6.83 12.10 5.57
C THR A 66 -5.87 11.38 4.62
N LYS A 67 -5.49 12.00 3.48
CA LYS A 67 -4.50 11.42 2.55
C LYS A 67 -3.14 11.26 3.23
N GLU A 68 -2.67 12.30 3.92
CA GLU A 68 -1.42 12.28 4.68
C GLU A 68 -1.43 11.16 5.75
N PHE A 69 -2.52 11.03 6.48
CA PHE A 69 -2.69 9.98 7.47
C PHE A 69 -2.49 8.58 6.89
N PHE A 70 -3.14 8.26 5.77
CA PHE A 70 -2.99 6.95 5.14
C PHE A 70 -1.57 6.71 4.63
N GLN A 71 -0.91 7.74 4.07
CA GLN A 71 0.47 7.63 3.61
C GLN A 71 1.43 7.28 4.76
N ILE A 72 1.37 8.04 5.87
CA ILE A 72 2.24 7.79 7.04
C ILE A 72 1.90 6.43 7.69
N MET A 73 0.62 6.08 7.79
CA MET A 73 0.23 4.79 8.36
C MET A 73 0.74 3.62 7.53
N VAL A 74 0.63 3.67 6.20
CA VAL A 74 1.16 2.64 5.31
C VAL A 74 2.68 2.53 5.47
N GLU A 75 3.40 3.65 5.42
CA GLU A 75 4.86 3.65 5.58
C GLU A 75 5.29 3.00 6.90
N LYS A 76 4.63 3.33 8.01
CA LYS A 76 4.99 2.79 9.33
C LYS A 76 4.58 1.33 9.56
N VAL A 77 3.41 0.91 9.05
CA VAL A 77 2.86 -0.44 9.29
C VAL A 77 3.54 -1.49 8.41
N PHE A 78 3.91 -1.11 7.19
CA PHE A 78 4.57 -2.01 6.26
C PHE A 78 6.09 -1.99 6.42
N ASP A 79 6.67 -1.07 7.18
CA ASP A 79 8.09 -1.14 7.53
C ASP A 79 8.47 -2.50 8.13
N SER A 80 9.55 -3.12 7.62
CA SER A 80 10.00 -4.44 8.07
C SER A 80 10.30 -4.51 9.57
N GLN A 81 10.62 -3.38 10.23
CA GLN A 81 10.80 -3.31 11.69
C GLN A 81 9.49 -3.36 12.46
N PHE A 82 8.35 -3.04 11.82
CA PHE A 82 7.03 -3.22 12.40
C PHE A 82 6.68 -4.71 12.54
N GLY A 83 7.18 -5.55 11.61
CA GLY A 83 7.17 -7.00 11.76
C GLY A 83 5.85 -7.70 11.43
N LEU A 84 4.95 -7.04 10.70
CA LEU A 84 3.73 -7.68 10.15
C LEU A 84 3.90 -8.13 8.70
N PHE A 85 4.72 -7.44 7.92
CA PHE A 85 4.88 -7.76 6.51
C PHE A 85 6.36 -7.79 6.15
N LYS A 86 6.68 -8.59 5.14
CA LYS A 86 7.97 -8.57 4.46
C LYS A 86 7.80 -8.12 3.03
N GLU A 87 8.78 -7.36 2.55
CA GLU A 87 8.83 -6.97 1.15
C GLU A 87 9.26 -8.17 0.30
N LEU A 88 8.52 -8.42 -0.77
CA LEU A 88 8.94 -9.26 -1.87
C LEU A 88 9.64 -8.36 -2.89
N GLU A 89 10.97 -8.50 -3.00
CA GLU A 89 11.78 -7.74 -3.94
C GLU A 89 11.25 -7.92 -5.38
N GLU A 90 10.89 -9.15 -5.73
CA GLU A 90 10.23 -9.50 -6.97
C GLU A 90 8.78 -8.97 -6.96
N GLY A 91 8.59 -7.77 -7.51
CA GLY A 91 7.27 -7.15 -7.67
C GLY A 91 6.98 -5.95 -6.75
N ARG A 92 7.90 -5.62 -5.82
CA ARG A 92 7.78 -4.50 -4.86
C ARG A 92 6.43 -4.52 -4.15
N CYS A 93 6.13 -5.66 -3.55
CA CYS A 93 4.86 -5.90 -2.88
C CYS A 93 5.09 -6.53 -1.51
N TRP A 94 4.07 -6.51 -0.67
CA TRP A 94 4.17 -6.90 0.73
C TRP A 94 3.47 -8.23 0.97
N TRP A 95 4.15 -9.15 1.65
CA TRP A 95 3.61 -10.44 2.03
C TRP A 95 3.53 -10.57 3.56
N PHE A 96 2.57 -11.37 4.02
CA PHE A 96 2.32 -11.60 5.44
C PHE A 96 3.50 -12.34 6.08
N GLU A 97 3.93 -11.87 7.25
CA GLU A 97 4.91 -12.59 8.07
C GLU A 97 4.19 -13.50 9.07
N GLY A 98 4.07 -14.78 8.73
CA GLY A 98 3.35 -15.78 9.52
C GLY A 98 3.91 -15.98 10.93
N VAL A 99 3.06 -16.33 11.89
CA VAL A 99 3.46 -16.73 13.25
C VAL A 99 4.04 -18.15 13.26
N LEU A 100 3.71 -18.98 12.25
CA LEU A 100 4.22 -20.34 12.07
C LEU A 100 5.61 -20.39 11.43
N ASP A 101 6.18 -19.23 11.12
CA ASP A 101 7.56 -19.16 10.70
C ASP A 101 8.42 -19.56 11.91
N GLY A 102 8.79 -20.86 12.01
CA GLY A 102 9.80 -21.37 12.95
C GLY A 102 11.17 -20.67 12.79
N SER A 103 11.22 -19.82 11.77
CA SER A 103 12.14 -18.76 11.41
C SER A 103 12.28 -17.66 12.49
N SER A 104 11.23 -17.34 13.26
CA SER A 104 11.37 -16.49 14.45
C SER A 104 11.81 -17.34 15.64
N HIS A 105 13.12 -17.39 15.92
CA HIS A 105 13.70 -18.03 17.12
C HIS A 105 13.22 -17.42 18.45
N VAL A 106 12.36 -16.40 18.39
CA VAL A 106 11.59 -15.95 19.52
C VAL A 106 10.32 -16.80 19.53
N GLU A 107 10.24 -17.76 20.45
CA GLU A 107 8.94 -18.33 20.83
C GLU A 107 8.05 -17.16 21.28
N LEU A 108 7.24 -16.64 20.37
CA LEU A 108 6.30 -15.59 20.69
C LEU A 108 5.38 -16.13 21.76
N SER A 109 5.32 -15.41 22.88
CA SER A 109 4.36 -15.71 23.91
C SER A 109 2.95 -15.66 23.31
N LYS A 110 2.03 -16.43 23.88
CA LYS A 110 0.60 -16.37 23.49
C LYS A 110 0.03 -14.95 23.53
N LYS A 111 0.63 -14.05 24.32
CA LYS A 111 0.26 -12.64 24.39
C LYS A 111 0.73 -11.87 23.16
N GLU A 112 1.99 -12.06 22.74
CA GLU A 112 2.54 -11.39 21.56
C GLU A 112 1.85 -11.84 20.28
N VAL A 113 1.59 -13.15 20.12
CA VAL A 113 0.79 -13.66 18.99
C VAL A 113 -0.58 -12.98 18.94
N ARG A 114 -1.26 -12.87 20.08
CA ARG A 114 -2.57 -12.18 20.12
C ARG A 114 -2.47 -10.70 19.74
N ILE A 115 -1.42 -10.01 20.16
CA ILE A 115 -1.20 -8.60 19.82
C ILE A 115 -1.01 -8.48 18.30
N ARG A 116 -0.12 -9.30 17.69
CA ARG A 116 0.09 -9.30 16.24
C ARG A 116 -1.19 -9.56 15.45
N LEU A 117 -2.00 -10.54 15.88
CA LEU A 117 -3.29 -10.81 15.22
C LEU A 117 -4.28 -9.64 15.36
N ILE A 118 -4.27 -8.90 16.47
CA ILE A 118 -5.07 -7.67 16.62
C ILE A 118 -4.55 -6.59 15.66
N GLU A 119 -3.24 -6.45 15.53
CA GLU A 119 -2.64 -5.48 14.61
C GLU A 119 -2.98 -5.81 13.16
N TYR A 120 -2.86 -7.06 12.70
CA TYR A 120 -3.31 -7.47 11.37
C TYR A 120 -4.78 -7.11 11.11
N GLU A 121 -5.66 -7.33 12.09
CA GLU A 121 -7.06 -6.92 11.99
C GLU A 121 -7.23 -5.40 11.87
N LEU A 122 -6.45 -4.62 12.63
CA LEU A 122 -6.47 -3.16 12.54
C LEU A 122 -5.92 -2.65 11.20
N VAL A 123 -4.91 -3.31 10.65
CA VAL A 123 -4.41 -3.04 9.29
C VAL A 123 -5.48 -3.37 8.25
N GLY A 124 -6.20 -4.48 8.42
CA GLY A 124 -7.37 -4.80 7.59
C GLY A 124 -8.43 -3.69 7.61
N ILE A 125 -8.74 -3.17 8.80
CA ILE A 125 -9.65 -2.02 8.95
C ILE A 125 -9.09 -0.78 8.25
N LEU A 126 -7.79 -0.49 8.39
CA LEU A 126 -7.13 0.65 7.75
C LEU A 126 -7.26 0.56 6.22
N VAL A 127 -6.95 -0.59 5.62
CA VAL A 127 -7.10 -0.84 4.18
C VAL A 127 -8.56 -0.70 3.75
N GLY A 128 -9.49 -1.23 4.54
CA GLY A 128 -10.92 -1.07 4.30
C GLY A 128 -11.38 0.40 4.35
N LEU A 129 -10.90 1.18 5.32
CA LEU A 129 -11.20 2.60 5.45
C LEU A 129 -10.67 3.39 4.25
N ALA A 130 -9.48 3.06 3.74
CA ALA A 130 -8.93 3.69 2.55
C ALA A 130 -9.84 3.47 1.34
N LEU A 131 -10.21 2.20 1.08
CA LEU A 131 -11.13 1.83 0.01
C LEU A 131 -12.49 2.54 0.15
N TYR A 132 -13.06 2.55 1.36
CA TYR A 132 -14.37 3.15 1.63
C TYR A 132 -14.39 4.67 1.42
N ASN A 133 -13.27 5.35 1.68
CA ASN A 133 -13.13 6.79 1.50
C ASN A 133 -12.51 7.18 0.14
N GLY A 134 -12.26 6.21 -0.76
CA GLY A 134 -11.69 6.46 -2.08
C GLY A 134 -10.24 6.95 -2.05
N VAL A 135 -9.49 6.57 -1.02
CA VAL A 135 -8.06 6.90 -0.88
C VAL A 135 -7.22 5.75 -1.39
N ILE A 136 -6.37 6.05 -2.36
CA ILE A 136 -5.38 5.11 -2.89
C ILE A 136 -4.23 4.97 -1.90
N LEU A 137 -3.80 3.74 -1.67
CA LEU A 137 -2.68 3.43 -0.80
C LEU A 137 -1.41 3.21 -1.60
N GLY A 138 -0.29 3.73 -1.09
CA GLY A 138 1.06 3.45 -1.61
C GLY A 138 1.58 2.07 -1.18
N VAL A 139 0.70 1.08 -1.02
CA VAL A 139 1.05 -0.31 -0.68
C VAL A 139 0.51 -1.23 -1.75
N ARG A 140 1.25 -2.29 -2.05
CA ARG A 140 0.84 -3.33 -3.00
C ARG A 140 0.95 -4.70 -2.35
N PHE A 141 -0.05 -5.54 -2.57
CA PHE A 141 -0.01 -6.96 -2.25
C PHE A 141 0.14 -7.80 -3.52
N PRO A 142 0.68 -9.02 -3.43
CA PRO A 142 0.60 -10.01 -4.51
C PRO A 142 -0.85 -10.31 -4.93
N SER A 143 -1.06 -10.73 -6.18
CA SER A 143 -2.41 -10.96 -6.73
C SER A 143 -3.22 -11.97 -5.91
N VAL A 144 -2.54 -12.96 -5.30
CA VAL A 144 -3.16 -13.95 -4.41
C VAL A 144 -3.88 -13.33 -3.21
N VAL A 145 -3.45 -12.17 -2.69
CA VAL A 145 -4.12 -11.52 -1.54
C VAL A 145 -5.51 -11.05 -1.94
N TYR A 146 -5.64 -10.39 -3.09
CA TYR A 146 -6.94 -9.94 -3.61
C TYR A 146 -7.84 -11.12 -3.97
N ARG A 147 -7.28 -12.18 -4.58
CA ARG A 147 -8.00 -13.44 -4.83
C ARG A 147 -8.57 -14.03 -3.55
N LYS A 148 -7.77 -14.13 -2.49
CA LYS A 148 -8.23 -14.65 -1.18
C LYS A 148 -9.32 -13.79 -0.56
N LEU A 149 -9.19 -12.45 -0.58
CA LEU A 149 -10.21 -11.54 -0.06
C LEU A 149 -11.56 -11.71 -0.77
N LEU A 150 -11.54 -12.06 -2.05
CA LEU A 150 -12.72 -12.31 -2.86
C LEU A 150 -13.20 -13.76 -2.84
N GLY A 151 -12.47 -14.66 -2.18
CA GLY A 151 -12.79 -16.10 -2.13
C GLY A 151 -12.54 -16.85 -3.44
N TRP A 152 -11.64 -16.37 -4.29
CA TRP A 152 -11.21 -17.06 -5.49
C TRP A 152 -10.23 -18.17 -5.16
N GLU A 153 -10.31 -19.29 -5.90
CA GLU A 153 -9.35 -20.37 -5.81
C GLU A 153 -7.96 -19.90 -6.28
N ILE A 154 -6.93 -20.44 -5.64
CA ILE A 154 -5.54 -20.18 -5.99
C ILE A 154 -4.97 -21.47 -6.57
N GLY A 155 -4.50 -21.38 -7.81
CA GLY A 155 -3.73 -22.43 -8.47
C GLY A 155 -2.31 -21.97 -8.76
N LEU A 156 -1.54 -22.84 -9.43
CA LEU A 156 -0.15 -22.56 -9.79
C LEU A 156 -0.01 -21.28 -10.64
N ASP A 157 -0.89 -21.03 -11.60
CA ASP A 157 -0.81 -19.83 -12.45
C ASP A 157 -0.87 -18.53 -11.63
N SER A 158 -1.85 -18.42 -10.72
CA SER A 158 -1.96 -17.27 -9.80
C SER A 158 -0.81 -17.20 -8.79
N PHE A 159 -0.24 -18.36 -8.44
CA PHE A 159 0.93 -18.42 -7.59
C PHE A 159 2.17 -17.90 -8.32
N ILE A 160 2.38 -18.26 -9.59
CA ILE A 160 3.45 -17.73 -10.45
C ILE A 160 3.31 -16.21 -10.62
N GLU A 161 2.10 -15.69 -10.83
CA GLU A 161 1.87 -14.23 -10.91
C GLU A 161 2.33 -13.50 -9.64
N SER A 162 2.21 -14.14 -8.49
CA SER A 162 2.50 -13.56 -7.18
C SER A 162 3.93 -13.83 -6.68
N PHE A 163 4.50 -14.96 -7.07
CA PHE A 163 5.81 -15.45 -6.63
C PHE A 163 6.56 -16.08 -7.83
N PRO A 164 6.97 -15.29 -8.84
CA PRO A 164 7.45 -15.83 -10.11
C PRO A 164 8.64 -16.77 -9.97
N ALA A 165 9.70 -16.39 -9.23
CA ALA A 165 10.87 -17.23 -9.05
C ALA A 165 10.52 -18.61 -8.46
N LEU A 166 9.64 -18.64 -7.47
CA LEU A 166 9.23 -19.86 -6.80
C LEU A 166 8.27 -20.68 -7.67
N GLY A 167 7.28 -20.02 -8.26
CA GLY A 167 6.28 -20.64 -9.12
C GLY A 167 6.89 -21.28 -10.38
N HIS A 168 7.85 -20.62 -11.02
CA HIS A 168 8.54 -21.18 -12.18
C HIS A 168 9.36 -22.43 -11.82
N GLY A 169 9.89 -22.54 -10.59
CA GLY A 169 10.53 -23.77 -10.13
C GLY A 169 9.55 -24.94 -10.03
N LEU A 170 8.35 -24.69 -9.52
CA LEU A 170 7.27 -25.69 -9.45
C LEU A 170 6.75 -26.06 -10.85
N GLU A 171 6.60 -25.08 -11.74
CA GLU A 171 6.24 -25.30 -13.14
C GLU A 171 7.27 -26.15 -13.89
N GLN A 172 8.57 -25.89 -13.66
CA GLN A 172 9.65 -26.72 -14.20
C GLN A 172 9.57 -28.16 -13.71
N MET A 173 9.22 -28.39 -12.43
CA MET A 173 9.02 -29.73 -11.89
C MET A 173 7.86 -30.46 -12.57
N LEU A 174 6.73 -29.77 -12.79
CA LEU A 174 5.58 -30.33 -13.50
C LEU A 174 5.83 -30.61 -14.97
N THR A 175 6.68 -29.81 -15.62
CA THR A 175 6.97 -29.96 -17.05
C THR A 175 8.20 -30.81 -17.34
N TRP A 176 8.92 -31.24 -16.30
CA TRP A 176 10.10 -32.10 -16.44
C TRP A 176 9.76 -33.41 -17.16
N SER A 177 10.59 -33.77 -18.13
CA SER A 177 10.39 -34.96 -18.97
C SER A 177 11.63 -35.83 -19.17
N ASP A 178 12.79 -35.42 -18.66
CA ASP A 178 14.05 -36.16 -18.83
C ASP A 178 14.36 -36.99 -17.57
N GLY A 179 13.68 -38.14 -17.45
CA GLY A 179 13.80 -39.04 -16.31
C GLY A 179 12.78 -38.80 -15.20
N ASP A 180 13.04 -39.35 -14.01
CA ASP A 180 12.21 -39.09 -12.83
C ASP A 180 12.55 -37.74 -12.21
N VAL A 181 11.52 -37.00 -11.76
CA VAL A 181 11.68 -35.72 -11.06
C VAL A 181 12.63 -35.85 -9.87
N TYR A 182 12.58 -36.94 -9.11
CA TYR A 182 13.42 -37.09 -7.93
C TYR A 182 14.91 -37.09 -8.26
N ASP A 183 15.30 -37.68 -9.38
CA ASP A 183 16.70 -37.82 -9.80
C ASP A 183 17.38 -36.45 -10.04
N VAL A 184 16.60 -35.41 -10.32
CA VAL A 184 17.10 -34.07 -10.66
C VAL A 184 16.81 -33.07 -9.54
N PHE A 185 15.57 -33.04 -9.05
CA PHE A 185 15.13 -32.06 -8.07
C PHE A 185 15.51 -32.46 -6.65
N MET A 186 15.65 -33.77 -6.37
CA MET A 186 15.98 -34.34 -5.05
C MET A 186 15.18 -33.66 -3.93
N ARG A 187 13.85 -33.69 -4.08
CA ARG A 187 12.90 -33.11 -3.13
C ARG A 187 12.06 -34.18 -2.47
N GLU A 188 11.83 -33.97 -1.18
CA GLU A 188 10.84 -34.66 -0.38
C GLU A 188 9.57 -33.79 -0.27
N PHE A 189 8.48 -34.32 0.30
CA PHE A 189 7.23 -33.58 0.53
C PHE A 189 7.38 -32.59 1.70
N GLU A 190 8.27 -31.63 1.54
CA GLU A 190 8.61 -30.60 2.50
C GLU A 190 8.82 -29.23 1.84
N ILE A 191 8.77 -28.19 2.66
CA ILE A 191 9.01 -26.80 2.29
C ILE A 191 9.99 -26.17 3.28
N SER A 192 10.89 -25.32 2.76
CA SER A 192 11.89 -24.62 3.56
C SER A 192 11.69 -23.11 3.54
N TYR A 193 11.82 -22.48 4.70
CA TYR A 193 11.76 -21.03 4.89
C TYR A 193 13.11 -20.55 5.45
N GLU A 194 13.63 -19.47 4.88
CA GLU A 194 14.84 -18.80 5.38
C GLU A 194 14.47 -17.50 6.10
N HIS A 195 14.96 -17.34 7.33
CA HIS A 195 14.82 -16.09 8.08
C HIS A 195 16.08 -15.84 8.90
N LEU A 196 16.65 -14.64 8.78
CA LEU A 196 17.90 -14.24 9.44
C LEU A 196 19.04 -15.26 9.26
N GLY A 197 19.13 -15.86 8.06
CA GLY A 197 20.15 -16.85 7.70
C GLY A 197 19.95 -18.25 8.30
N GLN A 198 18.79 -18.51 8.92
CA GLN A 198 18.42 -19.84 9.41
C GLN A 198 17.33 -20.44 8.52
N ILE A 199 17.48 -21.73 8.21
CA ILE A 199 16.53 -22.47 7.37
C ILE A 199 15.70 -23.39 8.27
N THR A 200 14.38 -23.24 8.20
CA THR A 200 13.42 -24.15 8.83
C THR A 200 12.70 -24.93 7.75
N THR A 201 12.69 -26.25 7.88
CA THR A 201 12.01 -27.16 6.95
C THR A 201 10.83 -27.82 7.63
N ILE A 202 9.69 -27.86 6.95
CA ILE A 202 8.42 -28.36 7.47
C ILE A 202 7.84 -29.36 6.47
N PRO A 203 7.38 -30.54 6.91
CA PRO A 203 6.71 -31.49 6.02
C PRO A 203 5.34 -30.94 5.59
N LEU A 204 5.01 -31.06 4.30
CA LEU A 204 3.74 -30.63 3.70
C LEU A 204 2.60 -31.62 3.96
N VAL A 205 2.94 -32.88 4.25
CA VAL A 205 2.02 -33.97 4.58
C VAL A 205 2.60 -34.79 5.74
N PRO A 206 1.80 -35.62 6.44
CA PRO A 206 2.34 -36.52 7.45
C PRO A 206 3.49 -37.37 6.89
N ASP A 207 4.61 -37.39 7.62
CA ASP A 207 5.85 -38.06 7.23
C ASP A 207 6.43 -37.59 5.88
N GLY A 208 6.12 -36.35 5.47
CA GLY A 208 6.54 -35.77 4.19
C GLY A 208 8.04 -35.77 3.95
N GLN A 209 8.85 -35.69 5.02
CA GLN A 209 10.31 -35.81 4.97
C GLN A 209 10.81 -37.19 4.50
N ASP A 210 9.96 -38.21 4.54
CA ASP A 210 10.27 -39.58 4.11
C ASP A 210 9.62 -39.93 2.75
N ILE A 211 8.97 -38.96 2.09
CA ILE A 211 8.26 -39.14 0.82
C ILE A 211 8.97 -38.36 -0.28
N ALA A 212 9.66 -39.08 -1.17
CA ALA A 212 10.29 -38.52 -2.36
C ALA A 212 9.25 -37.98 -3.38
N VAL A 213 9.56 -36.84 -4.00
CA VAL A 213 8.79 -36.26 -5.10
C VAL A 213 9.22 -36.88 -6.43
N THR A 214 8.35 -37.69 -7.01
CA THR A 214 8.56 -38.45 -8.25
C THR A 214 7.60 -37.99 -9.35
N ASN A 215 7.76 -38.55 -10.56
CA ASN A 215 6.82 -38.29 -11.65
C ASN A 215 5.36 -38.65 -11.32
N GLU A 216 5.13 -39.62 -10.44
CA GLU A 216 3.79 -40.10 -10.08
C GLU A 216 3.06 -39.16 -9.10
N ASN A 217 3.80 -38.39 -8.29
CA ASN A 217 3.22 -37.61 -7.19
C ASN A 217 3.55 -36.09 -7.25
N ARG A 218 4.33 -35.63 -8.23
CA ARG A 218 4.70 -34.21 -8.38
C ARG A 218 3.53 -33.23 -8.42
N GLU A 219 2.40 -33.62 -9.01
CA GLU A 219 1.20 -32.76 -9.05
C GLU A 219 0.64 -32.53 -7.64
N ALA A 220 0.60 -33.58 -6.82
CA ALA A 220 0.19 -33.48 -5.42
C ALA A 220 1.19 -32.68 -4.58
N TYR A 221 2.50 -32.81 -4.84
CA TYR A 221 3.51 -31.98 -4.21
C TYR A 221 3.30 -30.49 -4.50
N VAL A 222 3.15 -30.13 -5.78
CA VAL A 222 2.95 -28.73 -6.18
C VAL A 222 1.66 -28.15 -5.60
N GLN A 223 0.56 -28.91 -5.61
CA GLN A 223 -0.68 -28.46 -4.99
C GLN A 223 -0.50 -28.23 -3.49
N ALA A 224 0.09 -29.20 -2.76
CA ALA A 224 0.36 -29.08 -1.33
C ALA A 224 1.30 -27.90 -1.02
N TYR A 225 2.30 -27.65 -1.88
CA TYR A 225 3.23 -26.54 -1.74
C TYR A 225 2.50 -25.19 -1.85
N VAL A 226 1.70 -25.01 -2.91
CA VAL A 226 0.91 -23.79 -3.13
C VAL A 226 -0.07 -23.58 -1.98
N ASP A 227 -0.82 -24.62 -1.61
CA ASP A 227 -1.81 -24.56 -0.53
C ASP A 227 -1.17 -24.19 0.81
N HIS A 228 -0.05 -24.82 1.15
CA HIS A 228 0.67 -24.53 2.37
C HIS A 228 1.16 -23.08 2.40
N TYR A 229 1.82 -22.63 1.33
CA TYR A 229 2.41 -21.29 1.27
C TYR A 229 1.33 -20.18 1.35
N VAL A 230 0.25 -20.32 0.59
CA VAL A 230 -0.76 -19.25 0.48
C VAL A 230 -1.89 -19.36 1.49
N HIS A 231 -2.17 -20.54 2.06
CA HIS A 231 -3.26 -20.74 3.01
C HIS A 231 -2.78 -21.08 4.41
N GLU A 232 -2.01 -22.15 4.58
CA GLU A 232 -1.70 -22.69 5.91
C GLU A 232 -0.70 -21.82 6.67
N HIS A 233 0.39 -21.42 6.02
CA HIS A 233 1.51 -20.71 6.63
C HIS A 233 1.11 -19.36 7.24
N ILE A 234 0.15 -18.67 6.61
CA ILE A 234 -0.30 -17.31 6.95
C ILE A 234 -1.77 -17.27 7.40
N GLN A 235 -2.34 -18.43 7.77
CA GLN A 235 -3.78 -18.56 7.99
C GLN A 235 -4.31 -17.59 9.05
N GLN A 236 -3.65 -17.50 10.19
CA GLN A 236 -4.17 -16.71 11.32
C GLN A 236 -4.09 -15.22 11.04
N GLU A 237 -2.99 -14.79 10.43
CA GLU A 237 -2.65 -13.43 10.05
C GLU A 237 -3.61 -12.93 8.98
N PHE A 238 -3.77 -13.71 7.92
CA PHE A 238 -4.67 -13.38 6.83
C PHE A 238 -6.13 -13.34 7.29
N VAL A 239 -6.58 -14.31 8.09
CA VAL A 239 -7.96 -14.31 8.61
C VAL A 239 -8.21 -13.10 9.52
N ALA A 240 -7.22 -12.69 10.32
CA ALA A 240 -7.33 -11.48 11.14
C ALA A 240 -7.43 -10.22 10.26
N PHE A 241 -6.55 -10.08 9.28
CA PHE A 241 -6.58 -8.99 8.29
C PHE A 241 -7.90 -8.96 7.51
N GLN A 242 -8.34 -10.09 6.97
CA GLN A 242 -9.61 -10.22 6.26
C GLN A 242 -10.79 -9.81 7.14
N ARG A 243 -10.85 -10.28 8.39
CA ARG A 243 -11.88 -9.88 9.36
C ARG A 243 -11.92 -8.37 9.54
N GLY A 244 -10.77 -7.72 9.61
CA GLY A 244 -10.65 -6.27 9.68
C GLY A 244 -11.19 -5.56 8.45
N PHE A 245 -10.75 -6.02 7.27
CA PHE A 245 -11.18 -5.48 5.98
C PHE A 245 -12.70 -5.59 5.77
N GLU A 246 -13.27 -6.76 6.07
CA GLU A 246 -14.70 -7.05 5.89
C GLU A 246 -15.60 -6.26 6.85
N LYS A 247 -15.10 -5.78 7.99
CA LYS A 247 -15.86 -4.85 8.85
C LYS A 247 -16.26 -3.58 8.12
N ILE A 248 -15.45 -3.14 7.15
CA ILE A 248 -15.69 -1.94 6.35
C ILE A 248 -16.32 -2.31 5.01
N CYS A 249 -15.62 -3.15 4.25
CA CYS A 249 -15.87 -3.38 2.83
C CYS A 249 -16.58 -4.71 2.54
N GLY A 250 -17.00 -5.47 3.56
CA GLY A 250 -17.67 -6.75 3.37
C GLY A 250 -19.06 -6.62 2.71
N GLY A 251 -19.58 -7.77 2.27
CA GLY A 251 -20.91 -7.91 1.67
C GLY A 251 -20.88 -8.26 0.18
N GLU A 252 -22.06 -8.36 -0.43
CA GLU A 252 -22.22 -8.86 -1.80
C GLU A 252 -21.59 -7.96 -2.86
N ALA A 253 -21.50 -6.65 -2.61
CA ALA A 253 -20.88 -5.72 -3.55
C ALA A 253 -19.39 -6.00 -3.78
N LEU A 254 -18.68 -6.43 -2.73
CA LEU A 254 -17.26 -6.79 -2.82
C LEU A 254 -17.07 -7.99 -3.76
N LYS A 255 -17.95 -8.98 -3.69
CA LYS A 255 -17.91 -10.20 -4.51
C LYS A 255 -18.18 -9.97 -6.00
N LEU A 256 -18.64 -8.77 -6.38
CA LEU A 256 -18.83 -8.41 -7.79
C LEU A 256 -17.51 -8.03 -8.48
N LEU A 257 -16.48 -7.73 -7.69
CA LEU A 257 -15.17 -7.34 -8.21
C LEU A 257 -14.37 -8.55 -8.66
N ARG A 258 -13.55 -8.35 -9.68
CA ARG A 258 -12.41 -9.21 -10.00
C ARG A 258 -11.20 -8.82 -9.14
N PRO A 259 -10.24 -9.74 -8.90
CA PRO A 259 -9.03 -9.45 -8.12
C PRO A 259 -8.27 -8.19 -8.60
N GLU A 260 -8.15 -8.02 -9.91
CA GLU A 260 -7.44 -6.88 -10.52
C GLU A 260 -8.20 -5.57 -10.32
N GLU A 261 -9.54 -5.62 -10.27
CA GLU A 261 -10.37 -4.45 -9.99
C GLU A 261 -10.24 -4.01 -8.53
N LEU A 262 -10.15 -4.98 -7.60
CA LEU A 262 -9.88 -4.68 -6.20
C LEU A 262 -8.48 -4.09 -6.00
N GLU A 263 -7.45 -4.62 -6.68
CA GLU A 263 -6.11 -4.03 -6.71
C GLU A 263 -6.16 -2.59 -7.22
N LEU A 264 -6.82 -2.33 -8.35
CA LEU A 264 -6.91 -0.99 -8.93
C LEU A 264 -7.64 0.01 -8.02
N LEU A 265 -8.66 -0.43 -7.28
CA LEU A 265 -9.38 0.42 -6.33
C LEU A 265 -8.54 0.77 -5.10
N LEU A 266 -7.66 -0.14 -4.67
CA LEU A 266 -6.81 0.05 -3.49
C LEU A 266 -5.49 0.76 -3.81
N CYS A 267 -4.85 0.38 -4.91
CA CYS A 267 -3.49 0.78 -5.27
C CYS A 267 -3.44 1.78 -6.44
N GLY A 268 -4.56 2.00 -7.13
CA GLY A 268 -4.61 2.88 -8.31
C GLY A 268 -3.99 2.25 -9.56
N ASN A 269 -4.01 3.00 -10.66
CA ASN A 269 -3.38 2.62 -11.94
C ASN A 269 -1.97 3.22 -12.08
N SER A 270 -1.12 2.62 -12.91
CA SER A 270 0.17 3.16 -13.38
C SER A 270 0.13 3.73 -14.80
N ASP A 271 -0.99 3.67 -15.51
CA ASP A 271 -1.09 4.28 -16.84
C ASP A 271 -1.15 5.81 -16.72
N LEU A 272 -0.07 6.46 -17.14
CA LEU A 272 0.10 7.90 -17.05
C LEU A 272 -0.16 8.54 -18.41
N ASP A 273 -1.38 9.05 -18.60
CA ASP A 273 -1.70 9.99 -19.66
C ASP A 273 -1.50 11.44 -19.18
N MET A 274 -0.35 12.02 -19.52
CA MET A 274 -0.01 13.38 -19.10
C MET A 274 -0.91 14.44 -19.76
N HIS A 275 -1.58 14.14 -20.88
CA HIS A 275 -2.55 15.07 -21.47
C HIS A 275 -3.82 15.15 -20.62
N ASP A 276 -4.26 14.01 -20.07
CA ASP A 276 -5.36 13.98 -19.10
C ASP A 276 -5.00 14.79 -17.84
N LEU A 277 -3.75 14.72 -17.38
CA LEU A 277 -3.26 15.52 -16.26
C LEU A 277 -3.26 17.02 -16.57
N GLU A 278 -2.76 17.42 -17.74
CA GLU A 278 -2.77 18.82 -18.16
C GLU A 278 -4.21 19.37 -18.20
N ALA A 279 -5.13 18.60 -18.79
CA ALA A 279 -6.52 19.00 -18.95
C ALA A 279 -7.27 19.15 -17.62
N SER A 280 -6.93 18.37 -16.60
CA SER A 280 -7.54 18.44 -15.26
C SER A 280 -6.80 19.38 -14.29
N SER A 281 -5.64 19.89 -14.67
CA SER A 281 -4.78 20.69 -13.79
C SER A 281 -5.39 22.05 -13.46
N LEU A 282 -5.25 22.42 -12.19
CA LEU A 282 -5.67 23.71 -11.65
C LEU A 282 -4.46 24.61 -11.45
N TYR A 283 -4.69 25.92 -11.50
CA TYR A 283 -3.63 26.92 -11.41
C TYR A 283 -3.99 27.96 -10.35
N ASP A 284 -3.00 28.37 -9.56
CA ASP A 284 -3.20 29.27 -8.43
C ASP A 284 -2.12 30.37 -8.38
N ASP A 285 -2.38 31.43 -7.61
CA ASP A 285 -1.49 32.59 -7.43
C ASP A 285 -1.02 33.25 -8.74
N GLY A 286 -1.95 33.45 -9.68
CA GLY A 286 -1.72 34.18 -10.92
C GLY A 286 -1.20 33.32 -12.09
N TYR A 287 -0.95 32.03 -11.87
CA TYR A 287 -0.83 31.08 -12.97
C TYR A 287 -2.19 30.76 -13.59
N SER A 288 -2.17 30.43 -14.87
CA SER A 288 -3.34 30.01 -15.65
C SER A 288 -2.88 29.16 -16.83
N PRO A 289 -3.79 28.42 -17.49
CA PRO A 289 -3.44 27.63 -18.68
C PRO A 289 -2.83 28.46 -19.82
N ASN A 290 -3.09 29.77 -19.85
CA ASN A 290 -2.60 30.67 -20.88
C ASN A 290 -1.24 31.32 -20.57
N HIS A 291 -0.73 31.14 -19.35
CA HIS A 291 0.54 31.73 -18.92
C HIS A 291 1.71 31.08 -19.67
N THR A 292 2.65 31.88 -20.19
CA THR A 292 3.78 31.38 -21.01
C THR A 292 4.55 30.27 -20.31
N LEU A 293 5.00 30.51 -19.08
CA LEU A 293 5.71 29.51 -18.27
C LEU A 293 4.91 28.20 -18.06
N ILE A 294 3.58 28.27 -17.96
CA ILE A 294 2.75 27.07 -17.79
C ILE A 294 2.70 26.26 -19.07
N LYS A 295 2.62 26.91 -20.24
CA LYS A 295 2.71 26.22 -21.53
C LYS A 295 4.08 25.56 -21.69
N GLU A 296 5.14 26.28 -21.35
CA GLU A 296 6.51 25.76 -21.38
C GLU A 296 6.69 24.58 -20.39
N PHE A 297 6.05 24.62 -19.22
CA PHE A 297 6.03 23.50 -18.27
C PHE A 297 5.42 22.25 -18.92
N TRP A 298 4.25 22.37 -19.55
CA TRP A 298 3.61 21.22 -20.21
C TRP A 298 4.37 20.75 -21.44
N GLU A 299 4.99 21.66 -22.20
CA GLU A 299 5.91 21.26 -23.27
C GLU A 299 7.08 20.43 -22.74
N ILE A 300 7.68 20.80 -21.59
CA ILE A 300 8.73 19.99 -20.95
C ILE A 300 8.17 18.62 -20.56
N VAL A 301 6.99 18.59 -19.93
CA VAL A 301 6.37 17.34 -19.49
C VAL A 301 6.07 16.42 -20.68
N HIS A 302 5.55 16.93 -21.79
CA HIS A 302 5.15 16.09 -22.94
C HIS A 302 6.33 15.71 -23.86
N GLU A 303 7.24 16.64 -24.10
CA GLU A 303 8.28 16.48 -25.15
C GLU A 303 9.64 16.08 -24.59
N ASP A 304 9.97 16.51 -23.36
CA ASP A 304 11.31 16.38 -22.80
C ASP A 304 11.45 15.33 -21.69
N MET A 305 10.36 14.99 -20.99
CA MET A 305 10.38 14.03 -19.89
C MET A 305 10.22 12.59 -20.38
N THR A 306 10.98 11.69 -19.76
CA THR A 306 10.82 10.24 -19.94
C THR A 306 9.63 9.70 -19.13
N PRO A 307 9.11 8.50 -19.44
CA PRO A 307 8.08 7.86 -18.63
C PRO A 307 8.45 7.68 -17.16
N GLU A 308 9.74 7.54 -16.85
CA GLU A 308 10.20 7.46 -15.47
C GLU A 308 10.16 8.84 -14.78
N GLN A 309 10.51 9.91 -15.49
CA GLN A 309 10.37 11.27 -14.99
C GLN A 309 8.90 11.68 -14.81
N HIS A 310 7.96 11.14 -15.60
CA HIS A 310 6.52 11.31 -15.34
C HIS A 310 6.11 10.71 -13.99
N LYS A 311 6.57 9.50 -13.67
CA LYS A 311 6.33 8.89 -12.36
C LYS A 311 6.96 9.71 -11.24
N GLN A 312 8.22 10.15 -11.42
CA GLN A 312 8.91 10.97 -10.43
C GLN A 312 8.18 12.30 -10.20
N LEU A 313 7.65 12.93 -11.24
CA LEU A 313 6.82 14.13 -11.10
C LEU A 313 5.55 13.87 -10.28
N LEU A 314 4.87 12.75 -10.52
CA LEU A 314 3.69 12.37 -9.74
C LEU A 314 4.04 12.06 -8.29
N VAL A 315 5.13 11.33 -8.03
CA VAL A 315 5.62 11.08 -6.67
C VAL A 315 5.96 12.40 -5.99
N PHE A 316 6.67 13.28 -6.68
CA PHE A 316 7.06 14.60 -6.16
C PHE A 316 5.85 15.45 -5.77
N VAL A 317 4.82 15.49 -6.62
CA VAL A 317 3.66 16.36 -6.39
C VAL A 317 2.59 15.71 -5.51
N THR A 318 2.45 14.39 -5.53
CA THR A 318 1.29 13.70 -4.93
C THR A 318 1.67 12.67 -3.86
N GLY A 319 2.95 12.32 -3.75
CA GLY A 319 3.46 11.26 -2.89
C GLY A 319 3.21 9.84 -3.42
N SER A 320 2.78 9.69 -4.67
CA SER A 320 2.56 8.38 -5.31
C SER A 320 2.79 8.46 -6.81
N ASP A 321 3.32 7.39 -7.41
CA ASP A 321 3.36 7.19 -8.87
C ASP A 321 2.06 6.56 -9.41
N ARG A 322 1.04 6.40 -8.55
CA ARG A 322 -0.25 5.80 -8.87
C ARG A 322 -1.36 6.84 -8.91
N VAL A 323 -2.32 6.57 -9.78
CA VAL A 323 -3.42 7.49 -10.10
C VAL A 323 -4.77 6.82 -9.85
N PRO A 324 -5.85 7.58 -9.66
CA PRO A 324 -7.19 7.02 -9.55
C PRO A 324 -7.51 6.07 -10.70
N ILE A 325 -8.42 5.12 -10.46
CA ILE A 325 -8.84 4.13 -11.48
C ILE A 325 -9.34 4.78 -12.78
N ARG A 326 -9.84 6.02 -12.69
CA ARG A 326 -10.28 6.81 -13.84
C ARG A 326 -9.15 7.57 -14.55
N GLY A 327 -7.89 7.38 -14.15
CA GLY A 327 -6.72 8.03 -14.72
C GLY A 327 -6.44 9.41 -14.13
N LEU A 328 -5.49 10.11 -14.76
CA LEU A 328 -4.98 11.41 -14.32
C LEU A 328 -6.01 12.55 -14.39
N LYS A 329 -7.08 12.38 -15.17
CA LYS A 329 -8.18 13.36 -15.22
C LYS A 329 -8.94 13.55 -13.90
N ASP A 330 -8.97 12.51 -13.06
CA ASP A 330 -9.62 12.54 -11.74
C ASP A 330 -8.61 12.84 -10.61
N LEU A 331 -7.32 13.01 -10.94
CA LEU A 331 -6.30 13.43 -10.01
C LEU A 331 -6.34 14.96 -9.85
N MET A 332 -6.51 15.44 -8.62
CA MET A 332 -6.30 16.85 -8.33
C MET A 332 -4.80 17.17 -8.49
N PHE A 333 -4.45 18.03 -9.44
CA PHE A 333 -3.08 18.50 -9.63
C PHE A 333 -3.09 20.02 -9.73
N VAL A 334 -2.43 20.71 -8.80
CA VAL A 334 -2.45 22.17 -8.71
C VAL A 334 -1.05 22.73 -8.94
N ILE A 335 -0.87 23.65 -9.89
CA ILE A 335 0.37 24.41 -10.05
C ILE A 335 0.18 25.81 -9.46
N GLN A 336 0.85 26.10 -8.35
CA GLN A 336 0.82 27.39 -7.66
C GLN A 336 2.14 28.13 -7.90
N ARG A 337 2.05 29.43 -8.18
CA ARG A 337 3.23 30.30 -8.27
C ARG A 337 3.94 30.40 -6.92
N ASN A 338 5.25 30.16 -6.91
CA ASN A 338 6.08 30.22 -5.69
C ASN A 338 7.13 31.34 -5.76
N GLY A 339 6.66 32.56 -5.97
CA GLY A 339 7.50 33.75 -6.11
C GLY A 339 8.13 33.93 -7.51
N PRO A 340 8.97 34.97 -7.68
CA PRO A 340 9.61 35.30 -8.96
C PRO A 340 10.73 34.32 -9.31
N ASP A 341 11.39 34.56 -10.45
CA ASP A 341 12.61 33.84 -10.84
C ASP A 341 13.62 33.78 -9.68
N SER A 342 14.17 32.59 -9.46
CA SER A 342 15.17 32.35 -8.42
C SER A 342 15.97 31.09 -8.72
N GLU A 343 17.00 30.83 -7.92
CA GLU A 343 17.79 29.59 -7.98
C GLU A 343 17.17 28.44 -7.18
N ARG A 344 16.05 28.69 -6.48
CA ARG A 344 15.38 27.67 -5.68
C ARG A 344 14.80 26.60 -6.59
N LEU A 345 14.86 25.34 -6.16
CA LEU A 345 14.11 24.26 -6.78
C LEU A 345 12.61 24.46 -6.57
N PRO A 346 11.74 23.95 -7.46
CA PRO A 346 10.33 23.84 -7.14
C PRO A 346 10.15 22.94 -5.91
N THR A 347 9.04 23.12 -5.22
CA THR A 347 8.70 22.33 -4.02
C THR A 347 7.27 21.82 -4.16
N ALA A 348 6.84 20.90 -3.29
CA ALA A 348 5.49 20.36 -3.36
C ALA A 348 4.81 20.29 -1.99
N LEU A 349 3.48 20.39 -2.02
CA LEU A 349 2.61 20.06 -0.89
C LEU A 349 1.83 18.79 -1.28
N THR A 350 2.45 17.63 -1.06
CA THR A 350 1.98 16.31 -1.51
C THR A 350 0.57 15.97 -1.03
N CYS A 351 0.24 16.34 0.21
CA CYS A 351 -1.09 16.16 0.81
C CYS A 351 -2.20 16.87 0.03
N PHE A 352 -1.86 17.97 -0.65
CA PHE A 352 -2.78 18.77 -1.46
C PHE A 352 -2.53 18.62 -2.97
N SER A 353 -1.64 17.70 -3.35
CA SER A 353 -1.24 17.44 -4.73
C SER A 353 -0.89 18.73 -5.49
N ARG A 354 -0.09 19.58 -4.83
CA ARG A 354 0.22 20.95 -5.29
C ARG A 354 1.71 21.13 -5.53
N LEU A 355 2.06 21.51 -6.76
CA LEU A 355 3.39 21.92 -7.18
C LEU A 355 3.57 23.43 -6.96
N LEU A 356 4.58 23.79 -6.16
CA LEU A 356 4.98 25.17 -5.90
C LEU A 356 6.12 25.54 -6.86
N LEU A 357 5.76 26.20 -7.96
CA LEU A 357 6.66 26.47 -9.09
C LEU A 357 7.08 27.95 -9.14
N PRO A 358 8.36 28.28 -8.91
CA PRO A 358 8.87 29.63 -9.12
C PRO A 358 8.66 30.12 -10.56
N GLU A 359 8.50 31.42 -10.75
CA GLU A 359 8.36 32.02 -12.08
C GLU A 359 9.72 32.16 -12.77
N TYR A 360 10.32 31.02 -13.15
CA TYR A 360 11.63 30.97 -13.79
C TYR A 360 11.71 31.84 -15.05
N ALA A 361 12.89 32.42 -15.28
CA ALA A 361 13.11 33.37 -16.37
C ALA A 361 12.96 32.76 -17.78
N ASP A 362 13.23 31.46 -17.93
CA ASP A 362 13.17 30.75 -19.21
C ASP A 362 12.91 29.24 -19.05
N LYS A 363 12.48 28.61 -20.15
CA LYS A 363 12.18 27.17 -20.25
C LYS A 363 13.35 26.28 -19.87
N GLN A 364 14.59 26.64 -20.24
CA GLN A 364 15.76 25.80 -19.97
C GLN A 364 16.05 25.73 -18.47
N LYS A 365 16.03 26.89 -17.79
CA LYS A 365 16.17 26.95 -16.33
C LYS A 365 15.06 26.18 -15.63
N MET A 366 13.80 26.35 -16.06
CA MET A 366 12.68 25.59 -15.50
C MET A 366 12.87 24.08 -15.65
N LYS A 367 13.26 23.60 -16.83
CA LYS A 367 13.54 22.19 -17.09
C LYS A 367 14.61 21.66 -16.16
N GLU A 368 15.76 22.32 -16.08
CA GLU A 368 16.87 21.90 -15.23
C GLU A 368 16.45 21.83 -13.74
N ARG A 369 15.75 22.85 -13.23
CA ARG A 369 15.32 22.88 -11.82
C ARG A 369 14.24 21.86 -11.52
N LEU A 370 13.28 21.68 -12.43
CA LEU A 370 12.22 20.70 -12.29
C LEU A 370 12.77 19.27 -12.30
N VAL A 371 13.59 18.93 -13.30
CA VAL A 371 14.23 17.60 -13.40
C VAL A 371 15.11 17.33 -12.17
N THR A 372 15.91 18.31 -11.75
CA THR A 372 16.72 18.18 -10.54
C THR A 372 15.85 17.90 -9.31
N ALA A 373 14.72 18.59 -9.15
CA ALA A 373 13.84 18.39 -7.99
C ALA A 373 13.21 17.00 -7.97
N ILE A 374 12.66 16.53 -9.10
CA ILE A 374 11.97 15.24 -9.17
C ILE A 374 12.92 14.04 -9.10
N GLU A 375 14.16 14.18 -9.60
CA GLU A 375 15.17 13.11 -9.56
C GLU A 375 15.86 13.00 -8.19
N ASN A 376 15.85 14.08 -7.40
CA ASN A 376 16.51 14.13 -6.08
C ASN A 376 15.52 14.17 -4.91
N SER A 377 14.23 13.97 -5.15
CA SER A 377 13.24 13.83 -4.08
C SER A 377 13.12 12.37 -3.64
N THR A 378 13.50 12.07 -2.41
CA THR A 378 13.22 10.77 -1.76
C THR A 378 12.23 10.97 -0.61
N GLY A 379 10.98 10.51 -0.79
CA GLY A 379 9.97 10.54 0.27
C GLY A 379 9.61 11.94 0.80
N PHE A 380 8.85 11.99 1.90
CA PHE A 380 8.38 13.24 2.50
C PHE A 380 9.53 14.08 3.06
N GLY A 381 9.97 15.09 2.33
CA GLY A 381 10.87 16.11 2.86
C GLY A 381 11.46 17.00 1.77
N LEU A 382 11.42 18.31 2.01
CA LEU A 382 12.44 19.20 1.47
C LEU A 382 13.78 18.73 2.02
N VAL A 383 14.73 18.38 1.13
CA VAL A 383 16.14 18.29 1.53
C VAL A 383 16.64 19.68 1.92
#